data_AF-L0FCS3-F1
#
_entry.id   AF-L0FCS3-F1
#
_cell.length_a   1.000
_cell.length_b   1.000
_cell.length_c   1.000
_cell.angle_alpha   90.00
_cell.angle_beta   90.00
_cell.angle_gamma   90.00
#
_symmetry.space_group_name_H-M   'P 1'
#
loop_
_entity.id
_entity.type
_entity.pdbx_description
1 polymer ?
#
loop_
_entity_poly.entity_id
_entity_poly.type
_entity_poly.pdbx_seq_one_letter_code
_entity_poly.pdbx_strand_id
1 'polypeptide(L)' 'MTEKSSSNQPKEKFMANPIERHDTAAWRADIKELKAESKVAIPTEDSVDEAKDWVDTNSLS' A
#
# COMPACT_ATOMS: atom_id res chain seq x y z
N MET A 1 -19.12 -28.19 -38.22
CA MET A 1 -18.83 -26.93 -37.51
C MET A 1 -18.43 -27.31 -36.10
N THR A 2 -17.14 -27.40 -35.80
CA THR A 2 -16.64 -27.74 -34.46
C THR A 2 -16.16 -26.45 -33.80
N GLU A 3 -16.95 -25.96 -32.84
CA GLU A 3 -16.58 -24.80 -32.05
C GLU A 3 -15.38 -25.14 -31.17
N LYS A 4 -14.29 -24.41 -31.37
CA LYS A 4 -13.07 -24.55 -30.59
C LYS A 4 -13.35 -23.98 -29.20
N SER A 5 -13.58 -24.87 -28.24
CA SER A 5 -13.72 -24.53 -26.82
C SER A 5 -12.45 -23.79 -26.36
N SER A 6 -12.57 -22.48 -26.18
CA SER A 6 -11.53 -21.66 -25.58
C SER A 6 -11.42 -22.06 -24.12
N SER A 7 -10.43 -22.89 -23.80
CA SER A 7 -10.13 -23.27 -22.42
C SER A 7 -9.70 -22.03 -21.65
N ASN A 8 -10.54 -21.57 -20.72
CA ASN A 8 -10.18 -20.52 -19.78
C ASN A 8 -9.25 -21.13 -18.73
N GLN A 9 -7.97 -21.24 -19.06
CA GLN A 9 -6.95 -21.68 -18.11
C GLN A 9 -6.83 -20.61 -17.01
N PRO A 10 -7.10 -20.95 -15.73
CA PRO A 10 -6.90 -19.99 -14.65
C PRO A 10 -5.41 -19.66 -14.55
N LYS A 11 -5.06 -18.37 -14.65
CA LYS A 11 -3.71 -17.90 -14.35
C LYS A 11 -3.36 -18.26 -12.91
N GLU A 12 -2.26 -18.96 -12.72
CA GLU A 12 -1.65 -19.15 -11.41
C GLU A 12 -1.30 -17.77 -10.85
N LYS A 13 -1.99 -17.37 -9.78
CA LYS A 13 -1.78 -16.09 -9.12
C LYS A 13 -0.74 -16.29 -8.01
N PHE A 14 0.26 -15.40 -7.94
CA PHE A 14 1.24 -15.33 -6.85
C PHE A 14 2.19 -16.54 -6.70
N MET A 15 2.83 -16.96 -7.79
CA MET A 15 3.87 -18.02 -7.78
C MET A 15 5.20 -17.61 -7.11
N ALA A 16 5.31 -16.36 -6.65
CA ALA A 16 6.47 -15.85 -5.94
C ALA A 16 6.06 -15.45 -4.52
N ASN A 17 6.89 -15.81 -3.54
CA ASN A 17 6.74 -15.30 -2.18
C ASN A 17 6.77 -13.76 -2.23
N PRO A 18 5.74 -13.05 -1.72
CA PRO A 18 5.71 -11.60 -1.76
C PRO A 18 6.98 -11.05 -1.11
N ILE A 19 7.77 -10.29 -1.86
CA ILE A 19 8.93 -9.60 -1.31
C ILE A 19 8.42 -8.29 -0.71
N GLU A 20 8.56 -8.14 0.60
CA GLU A 20 8.26 -6.88 1.28
C GLU A 20 9.20 -5.78 0.78
N ARG A 21 8.61 -4.77 0.12
CA ARG A 21 9.30 -3.67 -0.55
C ARG A 21 8.63 -2.35 -0.18
N HIS A 22 9.14 -1.71 0.88
CA HIS A 22 8.63 -0.41 1.36
C HIS A 22 9.11 0.78 0.53
N ASP A 23 10.04 0.58 -0.41
CA ASP A 23 10.51 1.57 -1.39
C ASP A 23 9.46 1.92 -2.43
N THR A 24 8.61 0.96 -2.79
CA THR A 24 7.55 1.16 -3.78
C THR A 24 6.17 1.38 -3.16
N ALA A 25 6.07 1.45 -1.84
CA ALA A 25 4.78 1.58 -1.18
C ALA A 25 4.18 2.97 -1.44
N ALA A 26 2.86 3.06 -1.66
CA ALA A 26 2.19 4.32 -1.97
C ALA A 26 2.40 5.40 -0.89
N TRP A 27 2.44 4.99 0.39
CA TRP A 27 2.67 5.85 1.56
C TRP A 27 4.14 6.26 1.75
N ARG A 28 5.07 5.80 0.90
CA ARG A 28 6.52 6.09 1.05
C ARG A 28 6.84 7.58 0.92
N ALA A 29 6.03 8.33 0.16
CA ALA A 29 6.17 9.77 0.02
C ALA A 29 5.84 10.54 1.31
N ASP A 30 4.98 9.96 2.16
CA ASP A 30 4.52 10.59 3.40
C ASP A 30 5.55 10.42 4.53
N ILE A 31 6.58 9.59 4.35
CA ILE A 31 7.68 9.40 5.29
C ILE A 31 8.80 10.41 4.99
N LYS A 32 9.14 11.22 5.98
CA LYS A 32 10.29 12.12 5.93
C LYS A 32 11.61 11.39 6.22
N GLU A 33 11.63 10.62 7.30
CA GLU A 33 12.84 9.93 7.77
C GLU A 33 12.50 8.71 8.64
N LEU A 34 13.52 7.93 8.99
CA LEU A 34 13.39 6.84 9.94
C LEU A 34 14.20 7.18 11.20
N LYS A 35 13.63 6.90 12.38
CA LYS A 35 14.38 6.99 13.65
C LYS A 35 15.63 6.13 13.57
N ALA A 36 16.76 6.67 14.03
CA ALA A 36 18.08 6.06 13.83
C ALA A 36 18.18 4.61 14.36
N GLU A 37 17.69 4.38 15.58
CA GLU A 37 17.79 3.08 16.26
C GLU A 37 16.58 2.17 15.98
N SER A 38 15.38 2.65 16.26
CA SER A 38 14.16 1.85 16.14
C SER A 38 13.63 1.69 14.72
N LYS A 39 14.17 2.47 13.76
CA LYS A 39 13.72 2.51 12.36
C LYS A 39 12.24 2.84 12.17
N VAL A 40 11.60 3.43 13.18
CA VAL A 40 10.22 3.89 13.10
C VAL A 40 10.14 5.05 12.10
N ALA A 41 9.18 4.97 11.18
CA ALA A 41 8.92 6.01 10.20
C ALA A 41 8.40 7.29 10.87
N ILE A 42 9.03 8.41 10.53
CA ILE A 42 8.61 9.74 10.90
C ILE A 42 7.87 10.35 9.70
N PRO A 43 6.58 10.68 9.85
CA PRO A 43 5.80 11.28 8.76
C PRO A 43 6.24 12.72 8.46
N THR A 44 5.80 13.24 7.32
CA THR A 44 5.86 14.68 6.98
C THR A 44 4.77 15.46 7.71
N GLU A 45 4.95 16.78 7.88
CA GLU A 45 3.96 17.62 8.57
C GLU A 45 2.61 17.60 7.85
N ASP A 46 2.61 17.82 6.53
CA ASP A 46 1.41 17.80 5.70
C ASP A 46 0.61 16.50 5.88
N SER A 47 1.29 15.34 5.94
CA SER A 47 0.61 14.06 6.15
C SER A 47 0.01 13.90 7.55
N VAL A 48 0.57 14.58 8.56
CA VAL A 48 0.02 14.60 9.92
C VAL A 48 -1.24 15.46 9.97
N ASP A 49 -1.20 16.63 9.32
CA ASP A 49 -2.33 17.55 9.24
C ASP A 49 -3.50 16.93 8.46
N GLU A 50 -3.24 16.35 7.29
CA GLU A 50 -4.25 15.65 6.49
C GLU A 50 -4.87 14.46 7.25
N ALA A 51 -4.06 13.68 7.95
CA ALA A 51 -4.55 12.57 8.77
C ALA A 51 -5.45 13.07 9.91
N LYS A 52 -5.10 14.19 10.54
CA LYS A 52 -5.93 14.83 11.56
C LYS A 52 -7.26 15.32 10.99
N ASP A 53 -7.23 16.06 9.89
CA ASP A 53 -8.43 16.59 9.24
C ASP A 53 -9.37 15.48 8.81
N TRP A 54 -8.82 14.38 8.29
CA TRP A 54 -9.60 13.20 7.93
C TRP A 54 -10.26 12.58 9.16
N VAL A 55 -9.52 12.40 10.26
CA VAL A 55 -10.10 11.86 11.50
C VAL A 55 -11.20 12.77 12.01
N ASP A 56 -10.96 14.07 12.13
CA ASP A 56 -11.93 15.04 12.66
C ASP A 56 -13.21 15.09 11.79
N THR A 57 -13.08 14.94 10.47
CA THR A 57 -14.22 14.91 9.54
C THR A 57 -15.01 13.61 9.59
N ASN A 58 -14.34 12.50 9.85
CA ASN A 58 -14.91 11.14 9.70
C ASN A 58 -15.21 10.47 11.05
N SER A 59 -14.77 11.05 12.16
CA SER A 59 -15.18 10.64 13.50
C SER A 59 -16.64 11.04 13.71
N LEU A 60 -17.54 10.09 13.53
CA LEU A 60 -18.94 10.20 13.95
C LEU A 60 -18.97 10.39 15.47
N SER A 61 -19.46 11.55 15.91
CA SER A 61 -19.74 11.87 17.33
C SER A 61 -20.87 11.02 17.89
#